data_AF-A0A7S2FV37-F1
#
_entry.id   AF-A0A7S2FV37-F1
#
_cell.length_a   1.000
_cell.length_b   1.000
_cell.length_c   1.000
_cell.angle_alpha   90.00
_cell.angle_beta   90.00
_cell.angle_gamma   90.00
#
_symmetry.space_group_name_H-M   'P 1'
#
loop_
_entity.id
_entity.type
_entity.pdbx_description
1 polymer ?
#
loop_
_entity_poly.entity_id
_entity_poly.type
_entity_poly.pdbx_seq_one_letter_code
_entity_poly.pdbx_strand_id
1 'polypeptide(L)'
;MVGVDLSSRMVEAARAKVGVYNRVEVAEVLSFLTSVPPPPPQHSISVGESDCPESGGLVAGCVDTITAADVFVYIGDLAPSLSEAHRVLRPGGVLAFTAEELLVEEVNGGGEKDKDDTVLELSALSSGNDEGGGGRLRSCGR
;
A
#
# COMPACT_ATOMS: atom_id res chain seq x y z
N MET A 1 -8.07 2.56 13.89
CA MET A 1 -7.08 2.77 12.80
C MET A 1 -5.78 3.33 13.36
N VAL A 2 -4.62 2.91 12.84
CA VAL A 2 -3.31 3.53 13.13
C VAL A 2 -2.97 4.49 12.00
N GLY A 3 -2.67 5.74 12.32
CA GLY A 3 -2.19 6.74 11.35
C GLY A 3 -0.70 7.01 11.51
N VAL A 4 0.02 7.18 10.42
CA VAL A 4 1.46 7.49 10.43
C VAL A 4 1.69 8.63 9.46
N ASP A 5 2.39 9.66 9.91
CA ASP A 5 2.72 10.82 9.08
C ASP A 5 4.09 11.38 9.48
N LEU A 6 4.86 11.86 8.51
CA LEU A 6 6.15 12.53 8.77
C LEU A 6 5.96 13.88 9.46
N SER A 7 4.84 14.54 9.22
CA SER A 7 4.51 15.88 9.70
C SER A 7 3.90 15.82 11.10
N SER A 8 4.63 16.33 12.08
CA SER A 8 4.12 16.50 13.45
C SER A 8 2.82 17.32 13.50
N ARG A 9 2.68 18.33 12.63
CA ARG A 9 1.46 19.14 12.52
C ARG A 9 0.27 18.32 12.03
N MET A 10 0.46 17.44 11.06
CA MET A 10 -0.62 16.57 10.57
C MET A 10 -1.04 15.56 11.63
N VAL A 11 -0.07 15.00 12.37
CA VAL A 11 -0.36 14.12 13.52
C VAL A 11 -1.13 14.86 14.60
N GLU A 12 -0.75 16.08 14.97
CA GLU A 12 -1.50 16.91 15.93
C GLU A 12 -2.94 17.16 15.45
N ALA A 13 -3.13 17.52 14.18
CA ALA A 13 -4.45 17.69 13.58
C ALA A 13 -5.28 16.40 13.57
N ALA A 14 -4.63 15.24 13.35
CA ALA A 14 -5.28 13.94 13.42
C ALA A 14 -5.68 13.57 14.86
N ARG A 15 -4.83 13.86 15.86
CA ARG A 15 -5.14 13.65 17.29
C ARG A 15 -6.33 14.49 17.77
N ALA A 16 -6.51 15.68 17.21
CA ALA A 16 -7.65 16.54 17.53
C ALA A 16 -9.00 15.96 17.02
N LYS A 17 -8.98 15.03 16.06
CA LYS A 17 -10.19 14.37 15.54
C LYS A 17 -10.55 13.17 16.41
N VAL A 18 -11.41 13.41 17.40
CA VAL A 18 -11.88 12.39 18.34
C VAL A 18 -12.57 11.24 17.60
N GLY A 19 -12.14 10.01 17.89
CA GLY A 19 -12.80 8.78 17.42
C GLY A 19 -12.42 8.29 16.02
N VAL A 20 -11.50 8.96 15.31
CA VAL A 20 -11.06 8.51 13.96
C VAL A 20 -9.90 7.52 14.06
N TYR A 21 -8.88 7.86 14.83
CA TYR A 21 -7.68 7.04 15.00
C TYR A 21 -7.62 6.49 16.42
N ASN A 22 -7.24 5.21 16.53
CA ASN A 22 -6.92 4.60 17.82
C ASN A 22 -5.55 5.09 18.29
N ARG A 23 -4.67 5.37 17.32
CA ARG A 23 -3.28 5.75 17.53
C ARG A 23 -2.77 6.49 16.30
N VAL A 24 -1.89 7.48 16.52
CA VAL A 24 -1.19 8.18 15.45
C VAL A 24 0.27 8.46 15.81
N GLU A 25 1.17 8.30 14.85
CA GLU A 25 2.62 8.35 15.04
C GLU A 25 3.27 9.37 14.11
N VAL A 26 4.25 10.10 14.63
CA VAL A 26 5.15 10.92 13.80
C VAL A 26 6.31 10.03 13.37
N ALA A 27 6.27 9.51 12.14
CA ALA A 27 7.32 8.61 11.64
C ALA A 27 7.35 8.58 10.11
N GLU A 28 8.51 8.18 9.58
CA GLU A 28 8.68 7.80 8.19
C GLU A 28 8.08 6.39 7.98
N VAL A 29 7.46 6.12 6.81
CA VAL A 29 6.68 4.89 6.61
C VAL A 29 7.53 3.62 6.71
N LEU A 30 8.71 3.59 6.08
CA LEU A 30 9.60 2.44 6.15
C LEU A 30 10.18 2.28 7.56
N SER A 31 10.59 3.38 8.19
CA SER A 31 11.06 3.36 9.58
C SER A 31 9.99 2.84 10.54
N PHE A 32 8.73 3.23 10.35
CA PHE A 32 7.61 2.73 11.13
C PHE A 32 7.41 1.23 10.91
N LEU A 33 7.30 0.79 9.66
CA LEU A 33 7.05 -0.62 9.33
C LEU A 33 8.18 -1.55 9.77
N THR A 34 9.43 -1.10 9.75
CA THR A 34 10.61 -1.91 10.15
C THR A 34 10.92 -1.89 11.64
N SER A 35 10.26 -1.01 12.42
CA SER A 35 10.55 -0.89 13.86
C SER A 35 10.15 -2.11 14.69
N VAL A 36 9.33 -3.00 14.15
CA VAL A 36 9.06 -4.32 14.72
C VAL A 36 9.70 -5.38 13.80
N PRO A 37 10.71 -6.14 14.29
CA PRO A 37 11.38 -7.12 13.46
C PRO A 37 10.46 -8.28 13.06
N PRO A 38 10.67 -8.90 11.89
CA PRO A 38 9.92 -10.08 11.48
C PRO A 38 10.10 -11.24 12.48
N PRO A 39 9.06 -12.06 12.71
CA PRO A 39 9.20 -13.25 13.53
C PRO A 39 10.19 -14.22 12.87
N PRO A 40 10.91 -15.04 13.67
CA PRO A 40 11.80 -16.05 13.13
C PRO A 40 11.03 -17.05 12.23
N PRO A 41 11.68 -17.65 11.22
CA PRO A 41 11.03 -18.39 10.12
C PRO A 41 10.29 -19.69 10.50
N GLN A 42 10.07 -19.96 11.80
CA GLN A 42 9.70 -21.30 12.29
C GLN A 42 8.37 -21.36 13.06
N HIS A 43 7.57 -20.30 13.11
CA HIS A 43 6.29 -20.33 13.83
C HIS A 43 5.16 -19.81 12.93
N SER A 44 4.17 -20.66 12.69
CA SER A 44 2.86 -20.25 12.17
C SER A 44 2.16 -19.45 13.27
N ILE A 45 2.42 -18.15 13.33
CA ILE A 45 1.84 -17.28 14.34
C ILE A 45 0.40 -16.96 13.91
N SER A 46 -0.58 -17.48 14.63
CA SER A 46 -1.91 -16.86 14.71
C SER A 46 -1.77 -15.63 15.59
N VAL A 47 -1.46 -14.48 14.98
CA VAL A 47 -1.27 -13.22 15.71
C VAL A 47 -2.60 -12.87 16.36
N GLY A 48 -2.63 -12.80 17.68
CA GLY A 48 -3.81 -12.31 18.38
C GLY A 48 -3.97 -10.80 18.12
N GLU A 49 -5.20 -10.30 18.12
CA GLU A 49 -5.50 -8.86 18.00
C GLU A 49 -4.75 -8.02 19.06
N SER A 50 -4.35 -8.65 20.18
CA SER A 50 -3.62 -8.06 21.31
C SER A 50 -2.10 -8.00 21.18
N ASP A 51 -1.50 -8.59 20.13
CA ASP A 51 -0.03 -8.61 19.97
C ASP A 51 0.52 -7.32 19.32
N CYS A 52 -0.35 -6.42 18.87
CA CYS A 52 0.08 -5.13 18.31
C CYS A 52 0.63 -4.23 19.42
N PRO A 53 1.87 -3.72 19.31
CA PRO A 53 2.45 -2.89 20.35
C PRO A 53 1.69 -1.56 20.52
N GLU A 54 1.66 -1.04 21.76
CA GLU A 54 0.99 0.23 22.08
C GLU A 54 1.66 1.47 21.44
N SER A 55 2.92 1.32 21.01
CA SER A 55 3.76 2.34 20.32
C SER A 55 4.71 1.66 19.32
N GLY A 56 5.22 2.36 18.30
CA GLY A 56 6.04 1.76 17.22
C GLY A 56 5.27 0.89 16.20
N GLY A 57 5.99 0.18 15.34
CA GLY A 57 5.48 -0.45 14.11
C GLY A 57 4.43 -1.54 14.27
N LEU A 58 4.27 -2.33 13.21
CA LEU A 58 3.26 -3.38 13.12
C LEU A 58 3.90 -4.77 13.06
N VAL A 59 3.26 -5.72 13.74
CA VAL A 59 3.63 -7.13 13.70
C VAL A 59 3.28 -7.72 12.33
N ALA A 60 4.01 -8.76 11.91
CA ALA A 60 3.72 -9.44 10.65
C ALA A 60 2.29 -10.01 10.68
N GLY A 61 1.51 -9.87 9.61
CA GLY A 61 0.16 -10.44 9.51
C GLY A 61 -0.86 -9.90 10.51
N CYS A 62 -0.75 -8.64 10.97
CA CYS A 62 -1.65 -8.09 11.99
C CYS A 62 -2.66 -7.07 11.47
N VAL A 63 -2.62 -6.67 10.19
CA VAL A 63 -3.57 -5.72 9.59
C VAL A 63 -4.29 -6.27 8.36
N ASP A 64 -5.57 -5.94 8.21
CA ASP A 64 -6.38 -6.32 7.05
C ASP A 64 -6.22 -5.34 5.88
N THR A 65 -5.88 -4.08 6.15
CA THR A 65 -5.78 -3.04 5.12
C THR A 65 -4.73 -1.99 5.47
N ILE A 66 -3.99 -1.54 4.45
CA ILE A 66 -3.10 -0.38 4.49
C ILE A 66 -3.59 0.62 3.46
N THR A 67 -3.64 1.90 3.84
CA THR A 67 -3.98 3.01 2.95
C THR A 67 -2.84 4.01 2.90
N ALA A 68 -2.31 4.30 1.71
CA ALA A 68 -1.28 5.31 1.47
C ALA A 68 -1.86 6.45 0.63
N ALA A 69 -2.34 7.51 1.29
CA ALA A 69 -2.94 8.67 0.65
C ALA A 69 -1.87 9.75 0.43
N ASP A 70 -1.47 9.94 -0.82
CA ASP A 70 -0.46 10.90 -1.29
C ASP A 70 0.89 10.71 -0.58
N VAL A 71 1.28 9.44 -0.39
CA VAL A 71 2.53 9.08 0.30
C VAL A 71 3.59 8.63 -0.69
N PHE A 72 3.25 7.70 -1.58
CA PHE A 72 4.23 6.99 -2.40
C PHE A 72 4.91 7.86 -3.45
N VAL A 73 4.32 8.98 -3.83
CA VAL A 73 4.97 9.90 -4.78
C VAL A 73 6.22 10.58 -4.22
N TYR A 74 6.35 10.65 -2.89
CA TYR A 74 7.53 11.22 -2.24
C TYR A 74 8.63 10.18 -1.97
N ILE A 75 8.43 8.92 -2.36
CA ILE A 75 9.36 7.83 -2.10
C ILE A 75 10.01 7.41 -3.43
N GLY A 76 11.34 7.52 -3.49
CA GLY A 76 12.08 7.15 -4.70
C GLY A 76 12.08 5.65 -4.97
N ASP A 77 12.48 4.84 -3.98
CA ASP A 77 12.43 3.37 -4.06
C ASP A 77 11.30 2.83 -3.18
N LEU A 78 10.25 2.34 -3.82
CA LEU A 78 9.07 1.78 -3.16
C LEU A 78 9.27 0.34 -2.71
N ALA A 79 10.26 -0.40 -3.24
CA ALA A 79 10.38 -1.83 -2.99
C ALA A 79 10.50 -2.18 -1.50
N PRO A 80 11.29 -1.46 -0.67
CA PRO A 80 11.36 -1.73 0.76
C PRO A 80 10.02 -1.51 1.48
N SER A 81 9.33 -0.41 1.17
CA SER A 81 8.05 -0.07 1.79
C SER A 81 6.95 -1.06 1.42
N LEU A 82 6.91 -1.50 0.16
CA LEU A 82 5.95 -2.50 -0.32
C LEU A 82 6.22 -3.88 0.27
N SER A 83 7.49 -4.28 0.40
CA SER A 83 7.88 -5.53 1.06
C SER A 83 7.41 -5.56 2.52
N GLU A 84 7.64 -4.49 3.26
CA GLU A 84 7.23 -4.40 4.67
C GLU A 84 5.72 -4.24 4.83
N ALA A 85 5.04 -3.54 3.92
CA ALA A 85 3.58 -3.50 3.86
C ALA A 85 2.99 -4.90 3.67
N HIS A 86 3.54 -5.68 2.74
CA HIS A 86 3.12 -7.07 2.53
C HIS A 86 3.37 -7.93 3.77
N ARG A 87 4.49 -7.74 4.48
CA ARG A 87 4.81 -8.48 5.71
C ARG A 87 3.74 -8.28 6.79
N VAL A 88 3.26 -7.05 7.00
CA VAL A 88 2.31 -6.72 8.08
C VAL A 88 0.86 -7.02 7.71
N LEU A 89 0.55 -7.10 6.41
CA LEU A 89 -0.76 -7.53 5.93
C LEU A 89 -1.04 -9.00 6.27
N ARG A 90 -2.26 -9.27 6.73
CA ARG A 90 -2.80 -10.63 6.82
C ARG A 90 -2.88 -11.26 5.44
N PRO A 91 -2.86 -12.61 5.32
CA PRO A 91 -3.21 -13.26 4.07
C PRO A 91 -4.56 -12.75 3.55
N GLY A 92 -4.59 -12.23 2.33
CA GLY A 92 -5.78 -11.60 1.72
C GLY A 92 -6.01 -10.12 2.10
N GLY A 93 -5.12 -9.51 2.88
CA GLY A 93 -5.17 -8.09 3.19
C GLY A 93 -4.88 -7.20 1.98
N VAL A 94 -5.34 -5.96 2.02
CA VAL A 94 -5.30 -5.02 0.88
C VAL A 94 -4.36 -3.85 1.15
N LEU A 95 -3.51 -3.54 0.18
CA LEU A 95 -2.82 -2.25 0.09
C LEU A 95 -3.53 -1.37 -0.93
N ALA A 96 -4.07 -0.23 -0.49
CA ALA A 96 -4.66 0.79 -1.34
C ALA A 96 -3.81 2.07 -1.29
N PHE A 97 -3.61 2.71 -2.43
CA PHE A 97 -2.84 3.96 -2.50
C PHE A 97 -3.44 4.92 -3.53
N THR A 98 -3.20 6.22 -3.36
CA THR A 98 -3.44 7.22 -4.39
C THR A 98 -2.17 7.46 -5.19
N ALA A 99 -2.33 7.82 -6.46
CA ALA A 99 -1.24 8.20 -7.34
C ALA A 99 -1.58 9.56 -7.98
N GLU A 100 -0.55 10.37 -8.21
CA GLU A 100 -0.67 11.58 -9.01
C GLU A 100 -0.13 11.35 -10.41
N GLU A 101 -0.84 11.85 -11.41
CA GLU A 101 -0.43 11.82 -12.79
C GLU A 101 0.28 13.13 -13.14
N LEU A 102 1.57 13.03 -13.49
CA LEU A 102 2.32 14.17 -13.97
C LEU A 102 1.94 14.42 -15.44
N LEU A 103 1.08 15.40 -15.68
CA LEU A 103 0.80 15.88 -17.03
C LEU A 103 2.01 16.71 -17.49
N VAL A 104 2.80 16.12 -18.38
CA VAL A 104 3.87 16.84 -19.06
C VAL A 104 3.22 17.62 -20.21
N GLU A 105 3.03 18.93 -20.04
CA GLU A 105 2.67 19.76 -21.17
C GLU A 105 3.89 19.84 -22.11
N GLU A 106 3.75 19.29 -23.31
CA GLU A 106 4.65 19.58 -24.42
C GLU A 106 4.73 21.10 -24.57
N VAL A 107 5.87 21.69 -24.23
CA VAL A 107 6.18 23.06 -24.64
C VAL A 107 6.30 23.03 -26.15
N ASN A 108 5.19 23.27 -26.84
CA ASN A 108 5.13 23.42 -28.28
C ASN A 108 6.03 24.61 -28.66
N GLY A 109 7.24 24.31 -29.12
CA GLY A 109 7.93 25.16 -30.09
C GLY A 109 7.00 25.31 -31.29
N GLY A 110 6.56 26.55 -31.55
CA GLY A 110 5.45 26.82 -32.46
C GLY A 110 5.61 26.24 -33.87
N GLY A 111 4.49 25.76 -34.42
CA GLY A 111 4.37 25.48 -35.86
C GLY A 111 3.21 24.55 -36.21
N GLU A 112 2.08 25.16 -36.60
CA GLU A 112 1.03 24.65 -37.52
C GLU A 112 0.27 23.36 -37.13
N LYS A 113 -1.03 23.53 -36.83
CA LYS A 113 -2.00 22.44 -36.69
C LYS A 113 -2.48 21.99 -38.07
N ASP A 114 -2.41 20.69 -38.34
CA ASP A 114 -3.35 20.06 -39.27
C ASP A 114 -3.83 18.70 -38.73
N LYS A 115 -5.06 18.38 -39.13
CA LYS A 115 -6.04 17.56 -38.44
C LYS A 115 -5.79 16.06 -38.55
N ASP A 116 -6.32 15.32 -37.58
CA ASP A 116 -7.28 14.21 -37.75
C ASP A 116 -7.09 13.13 -36.67
N ASP A 117 -8.19 12.87 -35.98
CA ASP A 117 -8.63 11.59 -35.42
C ASP A 117 -7.67 10.80 -34.50
N THR A 118 -7.89 10.92 -33.18
CA THR A 118 -7.85 9.73 -32.32
C THR A 118 -8.83 9.86 -31.16
N VAL A 119 -9.97 9.20 -31.29
CA VAL A 119 -10.86 8.90 -30.16
C VAL A 119 -10.20 7.75 -29.39
N LEU A 120 -9.65 8.02 -28.20
CA LEU A 120 -9.22 6.98 -27.28
C LEU A 120 -10.41 6.64 -26.37
N GLU A 121 -11.07 5.53 -26.70
CA GLU A 121 -12.11 4.90 -25.91
C GLU A 121 -11.50 4.37 -24.61
N LEU A 122 -11.87 4.98 -23.48
CA LEU A 122 -11.41 4.60 -22.15
C LEU A 122 -12.27 3.44 -21.62
N SER A 123 -11.97 2.21 -22.05
CA SER A 123 -12.59 1.03 -21.44
C SER A 123 -11.95 0.73 -20.09
N ALA A 124 -12.71 1.03 -19.04
CA ALA A 124 -12.47 0.68 -17.66
C ALA A 124 -12.08 -0.80 -17.49
N LEU A 125 -10.96 -1.06 -16.80
CA LEU A 125 -10.66 -2.38 -16.23
C LEU A 125 -11.57 -2.61 -15.02
N SER A 126 -12.78 -3.09 -15.31
CA SER A 126 -13.66 -3.74 -14.36
C SER A 126 -13.13 -5.15 -14.04
N SER A 127 -13.35 -5.55 -12.79
CA SER A 127 -13.08 -6.85 -12.17
C SER A 127 -13.08 -8.06 -13.11
N GLY A 128 -11.96 -8.78 -13.15
CA GLY A 128 -11.93 -10.17 -13.61
C GLY A 128 -12.48 -11.08 -12.51
N ASN A 129 -13.74 -11.49 -12.62
CA ASN A 129 -14.28 -12.59 -11.85
C ASN A 129 -13.72 -13.92 -12.37
N ASP A 130 -13.36 -14.74 -11.40
CA ASP A 130 -13.20 -16.20 -11.42
C ASP A 130 -14.26 -16.90 -12.29
N GLU A 131 -13.84 -17.90 -13.08
CA GLU A 131 -14.47 -19.23 -13.11
C GLU A 131 -13.50 -20.29 -13.70
N GLY A 132 -13.11 -21.25 -12.86
CA GLY A 132 -13.10 -22.69 -13.12
C GLY A 132 -12.38 -23.28 -14.35
N GLY A 133 -11.25 -23.97 -14.11
CA GLY A 133 -10.69 -24.93 -15.08
C GLY A 133 -9.61 -25.83 -14.46
N GLY A 134 -10.00 -27.03 -14.04
CA GLY A 134 -9.11 -28.00 -13.39
C GLY A 134 -7.91 -28.42 -14.23
N GLY A 135 -6.72 -28.38 -13.61
CA GLY A 135 -5.46 -28.86 -14.18
C GLY A 135 -4.63 -29.59 -13.14
N ARG A 136 -4.93 -30.88 -12.95
CA ARG A 136 -4.16 -31.81 -12.11
C ARG A 136 -2.82 -32.12 -12.80
N LEU A 137 -1.70 -31.70 -12.22
CA LEU A 137 -0.37 -32.18 -12.62
C LEU A 137 0.24 -32.98 -11.48
N ARG A 138 0.17 -34.32 -11.63
CA ARG A 138 1.03 -35.27 -10.93
C ARG A 138 2.23 -35.53 -11.83
N SER A 139 3.43 -35.51 -11.29
CA SER A 139 4.53 -36.31 -11.82
C SER A 139 5.35 -36.90 -10.67
N CYS A 140 5.20 -38.20 -10.50
CA CYS A 140 6.18 -39.07 -9.86
C CYS A 140 7.35 -39.31 -10.82
N GLY A 141 8.55 -39.46 -10.26
CA GLY A 141 9.73 -40.04 -10.91
C GLY A 141 11.01 -39.39 -10.40
N ARG A 142 12.04 -40.09 -9.97
CA ARG A 142 12.24 -41.52 -9.69
C ARG A 142 13.47 -41.62 -8.77
#